data_AF-A0A6L7GLB7-F1
#
_entry.id   AF-A0A6L7GLB7-F1
#
_cell.length_a   1.000
_cell.length_b   1.000
_cell.length_c   1.000
_cell.angle_alpha   90.00
_cell.angle_beta   90.00
_cell.angle_gamma   90.00
#
_symmetry.space_group_name_H-M   'P 1'
#
loop_
_entity.id
_entity.type
_entity.pdbx_description
1 polymer ?
#
loop_
_entity_poly.entity_id
_entity_poly.type
_entity_poly.pdbx_seq_one_letter_code
_entity_poly.pdbx_strand_id
1 'polypeptide(L)'
;MTSDQVGTFCTSDDAVSTFLGRIFDPATEAVTIERSSRLWDAVESAHSAGRRGAGRIVGIVDTDFDLSIRRLASRIAPSVAAPPTRTAGHGTAVALLISEVAPEATLQLFDVRPARYLHQSNVADAVSKAREAGCQLLNLSLGFTTSVTVESVAGVDAFDLVDVDHPGEDTTTIIDRYLETVSLFAADRCQRPCAVCDSLDASDASATLVAAGGNSDATVCPAAHRRCVGAGFEVVSRTAQGDNLALAAGLPDHDQSARCEFVLPLPAGFAATSFAAPLLTGVCALDDPDGDLEYMMRVSLVNSLIVMRHRSLEQLAEQRNATAAQGWAVNAAYRYLLSRVPPAHRHWDRPDDPPCSLCALTILDAYRGISQTFGSLGEHEKALAWAHVGRRICPLDPDVMMDHAVALISMSGAVGDADAVAALTRAADLYRAAASRRPEDSTLQRFCAEREHFVQARRRSVTNGRPAPE
;
A
#
# COMPACT_ATOMS: atom_id res chain seq x y z
N MET A 1 -43.32 -2.24 -3.87
CA MET A 1 -41.85 -2.23 -3.85
C MET A 1 -41.40 -1.11 -4.75
N THR A 2 -40.82 -0.06 -4.19
CA THR A 2 -40.32 1.10 -4.93
C THR A 2 -39.01 0.73 -5.63
N SER A 3 -38.74 1.31 -6.80
CA SER A 3 -37.58 1.04 -7.66
C SER A 3 -36.21 1.38 -7.05
N ASP A 4 -36.17 1.91 -5.83
CA ASP A 4 -34.99 2.51 -5.21
C ASP A 4 -34.08 1.51 -4.47
N GLN A 5 -34.41 0.21 -4.46
CA GLN A 5 -33.60 -0.83 -3.79
C GLN A 5 -32.78 -1.70 -4.75
N VAL A 6 -32.86 -1.46 -6.06
CA VAL A 6 -32.01 -2.12 -7.06
C VAL A 6 -30.89 -1.16 -7.42
N GLY A 7 -29.80 -1.21 -6.66
CA GLY A 7 -28.58 -0.48 -7.03
C GLY A 7 -28.06 -1.00 -8.38
N THR A 8 -27.63 -0.10 -9.27
CA THR A 8 -26.89 -0.50 -10.45
C THR A 8 -25.59 -1.15 -9.98
N PHE A 9 -25.47 -2.44 -10.26
CA PHE A 9 -24.31 -3.22 -9.89
C PHE A 9 -23.14 -2.88 -10.84
N CYS A 10 -22.00 -2.50 -10.26
CA CYS A 10 -20.79 -2.21 -11.01
C CYS A 10 -19.80 -3.37 -10.87
N THR A 11 -19.99 -4.47 -11.62
CA THR A 11 -18.87 -5.41 -11.85
C THR A 11 -18.04 -5.01 -13.05
N SER A 12 -16.79 -5.44 -13.01
CA SER A 12 -15.83 -5.32 -14.10
C SER A 12 -15.80 -6.62 -14.91
N ASP A 13 -16.92 -6.99 -15.54
CA ASP A 13 -17.05 -8.25 -16.30
C ASP A 13 -15.93 -8.42 -17.36
N ASP A 14 -15.52 -7.31 -17.99
CA ASP A 14 -14.39 -7.28 -18.93
C ASP A 14 -13.03 -7.55 -18.24
N ALA A 15 -12.83 -7.03 -17.04
CA ALA A 15 -11.62 -7.26 -16.26
C ALA A 15 -11.56 -8.72 -15.75
N VAL A 16 -12.70 -9.29 -15.35
CA VAL A 16 -12.82 -10.71 -14.98
C VAL A 16 -12.51 -11.61 -16.16
N SER A 17 -13.08 -11.30 -17.33
CA SER A 17 -12.82 -12.04 -18.57
C SER A 17 -11.34 -12.00 -18.95
N THR A 18 -10.71 -10.83 -18.79
CA THR A 18 -9.26 -10.67 -18.99
C THR A 18 -8.45 -11.49 -17.98
N PHE A 19 -8.82 -11.44 -16.70
CA PHE A 19 -8.12 -12.18 -15.66
C PHE A 19 -8.23 -13.69 -15.86
N LEU A 20 -9.44 -14.22 -15.97
CA LEU A 20 -9.69 -15.65 -16.13
C LEU A 20 -9.22 -16.20 -17.49
N GLY A 21 -9.16 -15.35 -18.52
CA GLY A 21 -8.75 -15.75 -19.87
C GLY A 21 -7.26 -15.58 -20.18
N ARG A 22 -6.54 -14.70 -19.48
CA ARG A 22 -5.13 -14.38 -19.78
C ARG A 22 -4.18 -14.48 -18.61
N ILE A 23 -4.65 -14.23 -17.39
CA ILE A 23 -3.81 -14.16 -16.19
C ILE A 23 -3.88 -15.47 -15.41
N PHE A 24 -5.03 -16.13 -15.38
CA PHE A 24 -5.20 -17.44 -14.76
C PHE A 24 -5.10 -18.54 -15.83
N ASP A 25 -4.22 -19.51 -15.59
CA ASP A 25 -4.15 -20.73 -16.39
C ASP A 25 -4.97 -21.84 -15.70
N PRO A 26 -6.12 -22.26 -16.24
CA PRO A 26 -6.94 -23.30 -15.63
C PRO A 26 -6.29 -24.69 -15.63
N ALA A 27 -5.30 -24.95 -16.50
CA ALA A 27 -4.63 -26.25 -16.56
C ALA A 27 -3.62 -26.42 -15.42
N THR A 28 -2.88 -25.36 -15.10
CA THR A 28 -1.88 -25.37 -14.02
C THR A 28 -2.40 -24.77 -12.71
N GLU A 29 -3.56 -24.11 -12.75
CA GLU A 29 -4.13 -23.29 -11.68
C GLU A 29 -3.18 -22.16 -11.21
N ALA A 30 -2.27 -21.76 -12.09
CA ALA A 30 -1.31 -20.69 -11.85
C ALA A 30 -1.89 -19.33 -12.18
N VAL A 31 -1.47 -18.32 -11.42
CA VAL A 31 -1.80 -16.91 -11.66
C VAL A 31 -0.53 -16.21 -12.14
N THR A 32 -0.48 -15.89 -13.43
CA THR A 32 0.67 -15.25 -14.08
C THR A 32 0.49 -13.73 -14.11
N ILE A 33 0.71 -13.09 -12.97
CA ILE A 33 0.72 -11.63 -12.83
C ILE A 33 2.16 -11.13 -12.91
N GLU A 34 2.37 -10.00 -13.57
CA GLU A 34 3.65 -9.29 -13.51
C GLU A 34 3.90 -8.77 -12.09
N ARG A 35 5.01 -9.22 -11.47
CA ARG A 35 5.33 -8.94 -10.07
C ARG A 35 6.27 -7.75 -9.88
N SER A 36 6.12 -6.72 -10.71
CA SER A 36 7.04 -5.58 -10.83
C SER A 36 6.64 -4.36 -9.99
N SER A 37 6.02 -4.53 -8.83
CA SER A 37 5.61 -3.42 -7.96
C SER A 37 6.03 -3.58 -6.50
N ARG A 38 5.97 -2.48 -5.74
CA ARG A 38 6.24 -2.46 -4.28
C ARG A 38 5.36 -3.45 -3.52
N LEU A 39 4.09 -3.62 -3.95
CA LEU A 39 3.20 -4.65 -3.40
C LEU A 39 3.86 -6.03 -3.47
N TRP A 40 4.37 -6.41 -4.64
CA TRP A 40 4.94 -7.74 -4.82
C TRP A 40 6.28 -7.92 -4.12
N ASP A 41 7.11 -6.87 -4.04
CA ASP A 41 8.33 -6.93 -3.22
C ASP A 41 8.01 -7.12 -1.73
N ALA A 42 6.96 -6.44 -1.25
CA ALA A 42 6.48 -6.55 0.13
C ALA A 42 5.93 -7.96 0.43
N VAL A 43 5.13 -8.52 -0.50
CA VAL A 43 4.59 -9.88 -0.39
C VAL A 43 5.71 -10.92 -0.43
N GLU A 44 6.66 -10.80 -1.36
CA GLU A 44 7.81 -11.72 -1.47
C GLU A 44 8.71 -11.63 -0.22
N SER A 45 8.89 -10.43 0.33
CA SER A 45 9.62 -10.22 1.58
C SER A 45 8.93 -10.89 2.77
N ALA A 46 7.60 -10.75 2.89
CA ALA A 46 6.80 -11.41 3.92
C ALA A 46 6.84 -12.94 3.78
N HIS A 47 6.70 -13.46 2.56
CA HIS A 47 6.77 -14.90 2.29
C HIS A 47 8.13 -15.49 2.63
N SER A 48 9.21 -14.77 2.30
CA SER A 48 10.59 -15.17 2.63
C SER A 48 10.83 -15.22 4.14
N ALA A 49 10.08 -14.43 4.91
CA ALA A 49 10.06 -14.45 6.37
C ALA A 49 9.07 -15.47 6.96
N GLY A 50 8.45 -16.31 6.13
CA GLY A 50 7.51 -17.35 6.56
C GLY A 50 6.08 -16.84 6.83
N ARG A 51 5.77 -15.57 6.56
CA ARG A 51 4.41 -15.05 6.69
C ARG A 51 3.65 -15.25 5.40
N ARG A 52 2.69 -16.17 5.45
CA ARG A 52 1.93 -16.62 4.28
C ARG A 52 0.41 -16.64 4.54
N GLY A 53 -0.03 -16.12 5.68
CA GLY A 53 -1.44 -16.03 6.08
C GLY A 53 -1.95 -17.20 6.94
N ALA A 54 -1.08 -18.08 7.42
CA ALA A 54 -1.47 -19.21 8.26
C ALA A 54 -2.28 -18.76 9.49
N GLY A 55 -3.38 -19.46 9.77
CA GLY A 55 -4.27 -19.17 10.90
C GLY A 55 -5.24 -17.99 10.67
N ARG A 56 -5.19 -17.33 9.51
CA ARG A 56 -6.15 -16.28 9.16
C ARG A 56 -7.40 -16.83 8.52
N ILE A 57 -8.53 -16.20 8.84
CA ILE A 57 -9.83 -16.50 8.24
C ILE A 57 -10.31 -15.26 7.48
N VAL A 58 -10.39 -15.39 6.16
CA VAL A 58 -10.82 -14.33 5.25
C VAL A 58 -12.20 -14.66 4.70
N GLY A 59 -13.18 -13.81 4.98
CA GLY A 59 -14.50 -13.84 4.36
C GLY A 59 -14.50 -13.08 3.03
N ILE A 60 -14.97 -13.72 1.96
CA ILE A 60 -15.11 -13.10 0.64
C ILE A 60 -16.59 -13.00 0.33
N VAL A 61 -17.10 -11.77 0.29
CA VAL A 61 -18.50 -11.47 -0.03
C VAL A 61 -18.56 -11.04 -1.49
N ASP A 62 -18.92 -11.98 -2.37
CA ASP A 62 -18.85 -11.78 -3.82
C ASP A 62 -19.80 -12.75 -4.57
N THR A 63 -19.65 -12.94 -5.88
CA THR A 63 -20.53 -13.76 -6.73
C THR A 63 -19.74 -14.74 -7.57
N ASP A 64 -20.38 -15.81 -8.05
CA ASP A 64 -19.82 -16.70 -9.09
C ASP A 64 -18.50 -17.40 -8.68
N PHE A 65 -18.52 -18.07 -7.52
CA PHE A 65 -17.41 -18.89 -7.05
C PHE A 65 -17.40 -20.27 -7.74
N ASP A 66 -16.27 -20.62 -8.36
CA ASP A 66 -16.01 -21.93 -8.95
C ASP A 66 -15.16 -22.79 -8.01
N LEU A 67 -15.83 -23.72 -7.34
CA LEU A 67 -15.21 -24.64 -6.38
C LEU A 67 -14.55 -25.86 -7.05
N SER A 68 -14.62 -25.98 -8.38
CA SER A 68 -13.92 -27.05 -9.10
C SER A 68 -12.41 -26.80 -9.20
N ILE A 69 -11.96 -25.55 -8.99
CA ILE A 69 -10.55 -25.18 -8.93
C ILE A 69 -9.94 -25.74 -7.64
N ARG A 70 -9.02 -26.71 -7.75
CA ARG A 70 -8.48 -27.46 -6.60
C ARG A 70 -7.73 -26.58 -5.62
N ARG A 71 -6.96 -25.61 -6.14
CA ARG A 71 -6.22 -24.62 -5.36
C ARG A 71 -7.14 -23.87 -4.42
N LEU A 72 -8.30 -23.41 -4.90
CA LEU A 72 -9.31 -22.76 -4.06
C LEU A 72 -9.98 -23.75 -3.11
N ALA A 73 -10.44 -24.89 -3.62
CA ALA A 73 -11.13 -25.91 -2.82
C ALA A 73 -10.32 -26.37 -1.60
N SER A 74 -8.99 -26.45 -1.72
CA SER A 74 -8.09 -26.84 -0.64
C SER A 74 -7.99 -25.82 0.52
N ARG A 75 -8.53 -24.61 0.35
CA ARG A 75 -8.43 -23.49 1.31
C ARG A 75 -9.76 -23.10 1.94
N ILE A 76 -10.86 -23.68 1.48
CA ILE A 76 -12.20 -23.28 1.90
C ILE A 76 -12.56 -23.97 3.22
N ALA A 77 -13.07 -23.20 4.17
CA ALA A 77 -13.58 -23.75 5.42
C ALA A 77 -14.82 -24.65 5.16
N PRO A 78 -14.93 -25.82 5.81
CA PRO A 78 -16.02 -26.78 5.56
C PRO A 78 -17.44 -26.26 5.88
N SER A 79 -17.57 -25.23 6.72
CA SER A 79 -18.84 -24.83 7.34
C SER A 79 -19.61 -23.74 6.59
N VAL A 80 -19.03 -23.07 5.61
CA VAL A 80 -19.68 -21.93 4.93
C VAL A 80 -19.24 -21.85 3.47
N ALA A 81 -19.90 -22.62 2.62
CA ALA A 81 -19.85 -22.42 1.18
C ALA A 81 -21.28 -22.29 0.66
N ALA A 82 -21.55 -21.22 -0.07
CA ALA A 82 -22.71 -21.16 -0.95
C ALA A 82 -22.70 -22.38 -1.91
N PRO A 83 -23.87 -22.83 -2.41
CA PRO A 83 -23.89 -23.86 -3.44
C PRO A 83 -23.05 -23.39 -4.64
N PRO A 84 -22.07 -24.20 -5.10
CA PRO A 84 -21.13 -23.78 -6.14
C PRO A 84 -21.87 -23.37 -7.40
N THR A 85 -21.51 -22.21 -7.95
CA THR A 85 -21.79 -21.93 -9.35
C THR A 85 -20.79 -22.70 -10.20
N ARG A 86 -21.24 -23.33 -11.30
CA ARG A 86 -20.35 -24.11 -12.19
C ARG A 86 -19.56 -23.23 -13.18
N THR A 87 -19.56 -21.92 -12.98
CA THR A 87 -18.95 -20.96 -13.89
C THR A 87 -18.05 -20.03 -13.09
N ALA A 88 -16.74 -20.08 -13.34
CA ALA A 88 -15.81 -19.12 -12.80
C ALA A 88 -16.21 -17.70 -13.22
N GLY A 89 -16.47 -16.84 -12.24
CA GLY A 89 -16.76 -15.43 -12.47
C GLY A 89 -15.98 -14.53 -11.50
N HIS A 90 -16.60 -13.42 -11.11
CA HIS A 90 -15.91 -12.34 -10.41
C HIS A 90 -15.31 -12.78 -9.06
N GLY A 91 -16.09 -13.42 -8.20
CA GLY A 91 -15.66 -13.91 -6.90
C GLY A 91 -14.57 -14.99 -6.98
N THR A 92 -14.53 -15.75 -8.07
CA THR A 92 -13.43 -16.69 -8.33
C THR A 92 -12.11 -15.96 -8.53
N ALA A 93 -12.08 -14.90 -9.35
CA ALA A 93 -10.89 -14.09 -9.57
C ALA A 93 -10.42 -13.41 -8.27
N VAL A 94 -11.36 -12.86 -7.49
CA VAL A 94 -11.10 -12.25 -6.17
C VAL A 94 -10.45 -13.26 -5.21
N ALA A 95 -11.02 -14.47 -5.10
CA ALA A 95 -10.48 -15.53 -4.24
C ALA A 95 -9.08 -16.00 -4.67
N LEU A 96 -8.83 -16.09 -5.98
CA LEU A 96 -7.51 -16.44 -6.52
C LEU A 96 -6.45 -15.36 -6.20
N LEU A 97 -6.81 -14.08 -6.28
CA LEU A 97 -5.91 -12.97 -5.94
C LEU A 97 -5.54 -12.97 -4.45
N ILE A 98 -6.51 -13.16 -3.56
CA ILE A 98 -6.23 -13.29 -2.11
C ILE A 98 -5.33 -14.51 -1.87
N SER A 99 -5.61 -15.63 -2.53
CA SER A 99 -4.81 -16.87 -2.44
C SER A 99 -3.39 -16.74 -3.02
N GLU A 100 -3.13 -15.74 -3.86
CA GLU A 100 -1.79 -15.46 -4.38
C GLU A 100 -0.96 -14.69 -3.35
N VAL A 101 -1.58 -13.73 -2.67
CA VAL A 101 -0.91 -12.91 -1.66
C VAL A 101 -0.77 -13.66 -0.33
N ALA A 102 -1.82 -14.34 0.14
CA ALA A 102 -1.85 -15.06 1.41
C ALA A 102 -2.22 -16.54 1.20
N PRO A 103 -1.29 -17.35 0.66
CA PRO A 103 -1.58 -18.71 0.20
C PRO A 103 -1.92 -19.71 1.31
N GLU A 104 -1.71 -19.37 2.57
CA GLU A 104 -2.02 -20.21 3.73
C GLU A 104 -3.21 -19.68 4.56
N ALA A 105 -3.85 -18.59 4.11
CA ALA A 105 -5.11 -18.14 4.70
C ALA A 105 -6.25 -19.13 4.40
N THR A 106 -7.15 -19.27 5.36
CA THR A 106 -8.42 -19.99 5.19
C THR A 106 -9.43 -19.03 4.58
N LEU A 107 -10.11 -19.47 3.52
CA LEU A 107 -11.13 -18.67 2.85
C LEU A 107 -12.54 -19.15 3.22
N GLN A 108 -13.44 -18.20 3.42
CA GLN A 108 -14.87 -18.43 3.55
C GLN A 108 -15.60 -17.64 2.47
N LEU A 109 -16.44 -18.32 1.69
CA LEU A 109 -17.03 -17.74 0.48
C LEU A 109 -18.53 -17.51 0.69
N PHE A 110 -18.93 -16.25 0.59
CA PHE A 110 -20.30 -15.80 0.80
C PHE A 110 -20.87 -15.30 -0.52
N ASP A 111 -21.56 -16.19 -1.25
CA ASP A 111 -22.22 -15.83 -2.50
C ASP A 111 -23.46 -14.97 -2.21
N VAL A 112 -23.46 -13.75 -2.76
CA VAL A 112 -24.53 -12.77 -2.60
C VAL A 112 -25.48 -12.69 -3.80
N ARG A 113 -25.33 -13.59 -4.79
CA ARG A 113 -26.18 -13.67 -5.99
C ARG A 113 -27.06 -14.93 -6.03
N PRO A 114 -28.11 -15.02 -5.18
CA PRO A 114 -29.15 -16.03 -5.34
C PRO A 114 -30.14 -15.72 -6.48
N ALA A 115 -30.11 -14.51 -7.07
CA ALA A 115 -31.03 -14.03 -8.11
C ALA A 115 -30.29 -13.24 -9.21
N ARG A 116 -30.99 -12.86 -10.31
CA ARG A 116 -30.41 -12.14 -11.47
C ARG A 116 -29.77 -10.78 -11.12
N TYR A 117 -30.04 -10.22 -9.93
CA TYR A 117 -29.55 -8.92 -9.47
C TYR A 117 -28.92 -9.03 -8.08
N LEU A 118 -27.90 -8.20 -7.82
CA LEU A 118 -27.31 -8.05 -6.50
C LEU A 118 -28.20 -7.14 -5.63
N HIS A 119 -28.62 -7.64 -4.47
CA HIS A 119 -29.41 -6.87 -3.50
C HIS A 119 -28.57 -6.51 -2.27
N GLN A 120 -28.73 -5.27 -1.76
CA GLN A 120 -28.04 -4.80 -0.55
C GLN A 120 -28.29 -5.69 0.67
N SER A 121 -29.50 -6.26 0.81
CA SER A 121 -29.85 -7.18 1.90
C SER A 121 -29.00 -8.45 1.87
N ASN A 122 -28.70 -9.00 0.68
CA ASN A 122 -27.88 -10.20 0.57
C ASN A 122 -26.44 -9.93 1.02
N VAL A 123 -25.90 -8.76 0.66
CA VAL A 123 -24.57 -8.32 1.12
C VAL A 123 -24.57 -8.11 2.63
N ALA A 124 -25.59 -7.44 3.18
CA ALA A 124 -25.75 -7.24 4.62
C ALA A 124 -25.80 -8.58 5.39
N ASP A 125 -26.59 -9.54 4.90
CA ASP A 125 -26.70 -10.89 5.48
C ASP A 125 -25.39 -11.67 5.38
N ALA A 126 -24.68 -11.57 4.25
CA ALA A 126 -23.39 -12.22 4.04
C ALA A 126 -22.32 -11.67 4.99
N VAL A 127 -22.29 -10.35 5.20
CA VAL A 127 -21.40 -9.70 6.17
C VAL A 127 -21.68 -10.22 7.59
N SER A 128 -22.95 -10.32 7.98
CA SER A 128 -23.33 -10.87 9.29
C SER A 128 -22.87 -12.32 9.44
N LYS A 129 -23.13 -13.18 8.44
CA LYS A 129 -22.69 -14.59 8.44
C LYS A 129 -21.18 -14.75 8.48
N ALA A 130 -20.44 -13.89 7.78
CA ALA A 130 -18.97 -13.92 7.80
C ALA A 130 -18.41 -13.66 9.19
N ARG A 131 -19.01 -12.74 9.92
CA ARG A 131 -18.63 -12.44 11.30
C ARG A 131 -19.00 -13.57 12.26
N GLU A 132 -20.21 -14.11 12.14
CA GLU A 132 -20.63 -15.28 12.93
C GLU A 132 -19.70 -16.47 12.73
N ALA A 133 -19.16 -16.61 11.53
CA ALA A 133 -18.19 -17.64 11.18
C ALA A 133 -16.74 -17.30 11.56
N GLY A 134 -16.52 -16.21 12.29
CA GLY A 134 -15.22 -15.81 12.83
C GLY A 134 -14.23 -15.26 11.80
N CYS A 135 -14.71 -14.73 10.67
CA CYS A 135 -13.84 -14.06 9.71
C CYS A 135 -13.18 -12.85 10.37
N GLN A 136 -11.85 -12.80 10.32
CA GLN A 136 -11.04 -11.70 10.84
C GLN A 136 -10.91 -10.58 9.81
N LEU A 137 -10.99 -10.95 8.53
CA LEU A 137 -10.88 -10.05 7.39
C LEU A 137 -12.08 -10.29 6.49
N LEU A 138 -12.68 -9.23 5.98
CA LEU A 138 -13.75 -9.30 4.99
C LEU A 138 -13.36 -8.51 3.74
N ASN A 139 -13.40 -9.17 2.59
CA ASN A 139 -13.25 -8.56 1.29
C ASN A 139 -14.63 -8.33 0.63
N LEU A 140 -14.90 -7.09 0.25
CA LEU A 140 -16.10 -6.61 -0.40
C LEU A 140 -15.73 -6.02 -1.77
N SER A 141 -15.40 -6.88 -2.74
CA SER A 141 -15.04 -6.46 -4.11
C SER A 141 -16.25 -6.11 -4.98
N LEU A 142 -17.26 -5.52 -4.37
CA LEU A 142 -18.52 -5.15 -5.00
C LEU A 142 -18.95 -3.79 -4.46
N GLY A 143 -19.95 -3.19 -5.11
CA GLY A 143 -20.59 -2.06 -4.50
C GLY A 143 -21.80 -1.52 -5.22
N PHE A 144 -22.41 -0.55 -4.56
CA PHE A 144 -23.61 0.14 -4.97
C PHE A 144 -23.31 1.63 -5.09
N THR A 145 -23.64 2.20 -6.24
CA THR A 145 -23.58 3.64 -6.44
C THR A 145 -24.39 4.36 -5.36
N THR A 146 -23.78 5.35 -4.73
CA THR A 146 -24.41 6.13 -3.66
C THR A 146 -24.08 7.61 -3.80
N SER A 147 -24.98 8.47 -3.32
CA SER A 147 -24.69 9.88 -3.10
C SER A 147 -24.09 10.01 -1.71
N VAL A 148 -22.77 10.17 -1.64
CA VAL A 148 -22.05 10.56 -0.42
C VAL A 148 -21.40 11.90 -0.71
N THR A 149 -21.58 12.86 0.18
CA THR A 149 -20.81 14.09 0.12
C THR A 149 -19.37 13.72 0.47
N VAL A 150 -18.50 13.74 -0.54
CA VAL A 150 -17.08 13.82 -0.30
C VAL A 150 -16.86 15.24 0.20
N GLU A 151 -16.60 15.43 1.48
CA GLU A 151 -15.87 16.65 1.84
C GLU A 151 -14.50 16.46 1.21
N SER A 152 -14.00 17.45 0.47
CA SER A 152 -12.55 17.53 0.40
C SER A 152 -12.05 17.60 1.84
N VAL A 153 -10.78 17.31 2.11
CA VAL A 153 -10.19 17.68 3.39
C VAL A 153 -10.14 19.23 3.43
N ALA A 154 -11.32 19.85 3.51
CA ALA A 154 -11.64 21.18 3.06
C ALA A 154 -11.45 22.08 4.28
N GLY A 155 -10.30 22.70 4.34
CA GLY A 155 -9.97 23.62 5.43
C GLY A 155 -8.69 23.28 6.18
N VAL A 156 -7.91 22.29 5.72
CA VAL A 156 -6.54 22.11 6.21
C VAL A 156 -5.61 21.93 5.01
N ASP A 157 -4.82 22.97 4.72
CA ASP A 157 -3.88 22.96 3.62
C ASP A 157 -2.75 21.97 3.95
N ALA A 158 -2.37 21.11 2.98
CA ALA A 158 -1.20 20.25 3.14
C ALA A 158 0.07 21.07 3.49
N PHE A 159 0.10 22.34 3.07
CA PHE A 159 1.16 23.27 3.41
C PHE A 159 1.14 23.76 4.87
N ASP A 160 0.00 23.66 5.57
CA ASP A 160 -0.11 24.01 7.00
C ASP A 160 0.60 22.98 7.91
N LEU A 161 0.72 21.73 7.44
CA LEU A 161 1.20 20.60 8.25
C LEU A 161 2.66 20.75 8.69
N VAL A 162 3.46 21.48 7.91
CA VAL A 162 4.83 21.88 8.26
C VAL A 162 5.05 23.33 7.83
N ASP A 163 4.30 24.26 8.44
CA ASP A 163 4.61 25.68 8.33
C ASP A 163 5.74 26.05 9.30
N VAL A 164 6.93 26.26 8.74
CA VAL A 164 8.14 26.65 9.49
C VAL A 164 8.27 28.18 9.53
N ASP A 165 7.50 28.88 8.71
CA ASP A 165 7.53 30.34 8.56
C ASP A 165 6.45 31.01 9.44
N HIS A 166 5.39 30.30 9.83
CA HIS A 166 4.37 30.76 10.79
C HIS A 166 4.11 29.72 11.91
N PRO A 167 4.65 29.93 13.13
CA PRO A 167 4.54 28.99 14.25
C PRO A 167 3.17 29.04 14.96
N GLY A 168 2.08 29.28 14.22
CA GLY A 168 0.76 29.49 14.81
C GLY A 168 0.23 28.28 15.57
N GLU A 169 0.64 27.08 15.17
CA GLU A 169 0.24 25.82 15.79
C GLU A 169 1.38 24.79 15.78
N ASP A 170 1.51 24.01 16.85
CA ASP A 170 2.52 22.94 16.97
C ASP A 170 2.24 21.83 15.94
N THR A 171 3.23 21.50 15.10
CA THR A 171 3.16 20.41 14.10
C THR A 171 2.58 19.12 14.67
N THR A 172 2.87 18.80 15.93
CA THR A 172 2.32 17.60 16.58
C THR A 172 0.80 17.69 16.77
N THR A 173 0.28 18.87 17.13
CA THR A 173 -1.15 19.14 17.30
C THR A 173 -1.88 19.02 15.96
N ILE A 174 -1.26 19.51 14.89
CA ILE A 174 -1.80 19.38 13.53
C ILE A 174 -1.87 17.90 13.14
N ILE A 175 -0.76 17.14 13.31
CA ILE A 175 -0.73 15.70 13.01
C ILE A 175 -1.81 14.95 13.78
N ASP A 176 -1.95 15.18 15.09
CA ASP A 176 -2.98 14.51 15.89
C ASP A 176 -4.38 14.86 15.40
N ARG A 177 -4.65 16.14 15.09
CA ARG A 177 -5.94 16.53 14.52
C ARG A 177 -6.20 15.80 13.22
N TYR A 178 -5.24 15.74 12.30
CA TYR A 178 -5.42 14.98 11.07
C TYR A 178 -5.66 13.50 11.35
N LEU A 179 -4.94 12.86 12.28
CA LEU A 179 -5.18 11.45 12.62
C LEU A 179 -6.59 11.22 13.21
N GLU A 180 -7.15 12.22 13.90
CA GLU A 180 -8.51 12.18 14.45
C GLU A 180 -9.60 12.50 13.42
N THR A 181 -9.35 13.46 12.51
CA THR A 181 -10.36 14.00 11.60
C THR A 181 -10.24 13.52 10.16
N VAL A 182 -9.14 12.87 9.76
CA VAL A 182 -8.98 12.31 8.42
C VAL A 182 -9.95 11.15 8.25
N SER A 183 -11.05 11.49 7.60
CA SER A 183 -11.89 10.57 6.84
C SER A 183 -11.95 11.11 5.41
N LEU A 184 -11.78 10.26 4.40
CA LEU A 184 -12.05 10.66 3.02
C LEU A 184 -13.56 10.87 2.78
N PHE A 185 -14.42 10.40 3.69
CA PHE A 185 -15.87 10.44 3.57
C PHE A 185 -16.50 11.05 4.82
N ALA A 186 -16.82 12.34 4.77
CA ALA A 186 -17.39 13.10 5.88
C ALA A 186 -18.74 12.60 6.41
N ALA A 187 -19.53 11.94 5.56
CA ALA A 187 -20.84 11.45 5.97
C ALA A 187 -20.79 10.14 6.76
N ASP A 188 -19.61 9.50 6.88
CA ASP A 188 -19.34 8.19 7.49
C ASP A 188 -20.12 6.99 6.91
N ARG A 189 -21.20 7.24 6.16
CA ARG A 189 -22.15 6.27 5.59
C ARG A 189 -22.93 6.85 4.42
N CYS A 190 -23.73 6.01 3.76
CA CYS A 190 -24.66 6.46 2.73
C CYS A 190 -25.70 7.45 3.28
N GLN A 191 -26.05 8.47 2.49
CA GLN A 191 -27.12 9.43 2.83
C GLN A 191 -28.53 8.82 2.79
N ARG A 192 -28.71 7.74 2.03
CA ARG A 192 -29.97 7.01 1.91
C ARG A 192 -29.96 5.78 2.83
N PRO A 193 -31.13 5.27 3.26
CA PRO A 193 -31.21 3.99 3.95
C PRO A 193 -30.43 2.90 3.19
N CYS A 194 -29.51 2.24 3.87
CA CYS A 194 -28.58 1.30 3.25
C CYS A 194 -28.37 0.13 4.20
N ALA A 195 -28.94 -1.03 3.86
CA ALA A 195 -28.85 -2.23 4.68
C ALA A 195 -27.40 -2.68 4.90
N VAL A 196 -26.51 -2.39 3.94
CA VAL A 196 -25.07 -2.67 4.07
C VAL A 196 -24.46 -1.80 5.16
N CYS A 197 -24.67 -0.47 5.12
CA CYS A 197 -24.19 0.43 6.17
C CYS A 197 -24.75 0.05 7.54
N ASP A 198 -26.05 -0.27 7.63
CA ASP A 198 -26.68 -0.68 8.88
C ASP A 198 -26.06 -1.97 9.45
N SER A 199 -25.75 -2.95 8.59
CA SER A 199 -25.01 -4.16 8.98
C SER A 199 -23.58 -3.86 9.41
N LEU A 200 -22.90 -2.92 8.75
CA LEU A 200 -21.55 -2.51 9.14
C LEU A 200 -21.53 -1.79 10.50
N ASP A 201 -22.50 -0.92 10.77
CA ASP A 201 -22.66 -0.17 12.02
C ASP A 201 -23.10 -1.05 13.20
N ALA A 202 -23.91 -2.08 12.95
CA ALA A 202 -24.37 -3.02 13.99
C ALA A 202 -23.27 -3.99 14.47
N SER A 203 -22.08 -3.93 13.86
CA SER A 203 -20.97 -4.82 14.16
C SER A 203 -20.18 -4.42 15.38
N ASP A 204 -19.76 -5.42 16.16
CA ASP A 204 -18.55 -5.27 16.96
C ASP A 204 -17.34 -5.12 16.05
N ALA A 205 -16.36 -4.32 16.48
CA ALA A 205 -15.28 -3.83 15.63
C ALA A 205 -14.23 -4.87 15.18
N SER A 206 -14.51 -6.17 15.31
CA SER A 206 -13.50 -7.24 15.36
C SER A 206 -12.91 -7.67 14.01
N ALA A 207 -13.50 -7.25 12.88
CA ALA A 207 -13.00 -7.62 11.56
C ALA A 207 -12.59 -6.40 10.74
N THR A 208 -11.43 -6.51 10.09
CA THR A 208 -10.97 -5.52 9.10
C THR A 208 -11.78 -5.68 7.82
N LEU A 209 -12.33 -4.58 7.31
CA LEU A 209 -13.17 -4.56 6.12
C LEU A 209 -12.44 -3.83 4.99
N VAL A 210 -12.24 -4.51 3.87
CA VAL A 210 -11.64 -3.93 2.66
C VAL A 210 -12.67 -3.98 1.55
N ALA A 211 -12.88 -2.85 0.87
CA ALA A 211 -13.88 -2.72 -0.18
C ALA A 211 -13.27 -2.13 -1.45
N ALA A 212 -13.80 -2.49 -2.61
CA ALA A 212 -13.36 -1.90 -3.88
C ALA A 212 -13.91 -0.47 -4.02
N GLY A 213 -13.05 0.47 -4.44
CA GLY A 213 -13.43 1.88 -4.63
C GLY A 213 -14.50 2.14 -5.69
N GLY A 214 -14.77 1.18 -6.57
CA GLY A 214 -15.72 1.29 -7.68
C GLY A 214 -15.04 1.54 -9.02
N ASN A 215 -15.80 1.32 -10.10
CA ASN A 215 -15.35 1.51 -11.49
C ASN A 215 -16.13 2.65 -12.20
N SER A 216 -16.47 3.70 -11.46
CA SER A 216 -17.31 4.80 -11.95
C SER A 216 -16.95 6.12 -11.28
N ASP A 217 -17.34 7.24 -11.88
CA ASP A 217 -17.17 8.59 -11.29
C ASP A 217 -18.05 8.84 -10.05
N ALA A 218 -18.88 7.86 -9.67
CA ALA A 218 -19.72 7.94 -8.49
C ALA A 218 -19.05 7.29 -7.27
N THR A 219 -19.39 7.78 -6.08
CA THR A 219 -18.96 7.17 -4.83
C THR A 219 -19.71 5.85 -4.61
N VAL A 220 -19.02 4.85 -4.09
CA VAL A 220 -19.54 3.48 -4.00
C VAL A 220 -19.59 2.99 -2.55
N CYS A 221 -20.73 2.44 -2.15
CA CYS A 221 -20.90 1.71 -0.90
C CYS A 221 -20.57 0.23 -1.12
N PRO A 222 -19.77 -0.45 -0.27
CA PRO A 222 -19.38 -0.03 1.08
C PRO A 222 -18.04 0.71 1.20
N ALA A 223 -17.29 0.93 0.13
CA ALA A 223 -16.00 1.65 0.21
C ALA A 223 -16.10 3.02 0.87
N ALA A 224 -17.21 3.74 0.65
CA ALA A 224 -17.46 5.04 1.27
C ALA A 224 -17.88 5.01 2.75
N HIS A 225 -17.91 3.84 3.38
CA HIS A 225 -18.30 3.69 4.78
C HIS A 225 -17.07 3.78 5.67
N ARG A 226 -17.14 4.52 6.79
CA ARG A 226 -15.99 4.77 7.70
C ARG A 226 -15.29 3.52 8.26
N ARG A 227 -16.00 2.38 8.26
CA ARG A 227 -15.50 1.08 8.74
C ARG A 227 -14.73 0.31 7.67
N CYS A 228 -14.79 0.75 6.42
CA CYS A 228 -14.17 0.10 5.28
C CYS A 228 -12.94 0.88 4.85
N VAL A 229 -11.93 0.15 4.40
CA VAL A 229 -10.83 0.71 3.64
C VAL A 229 -11.14 0.49 2.17
N GLY A 230 -11.48 1.58 1.48
CA GLY A 230 -11.62 1.63 0.03
C GLY A 230 -10.26 1.46 -0.63
N ALA A 231 -10.16 0.46 -1.51
CA ALA A 231 -8.95 0.14 -2.25
C ALA A 231 -9.13 0.45 -3.74
N GLY A 232 -8.14 1.14 -4.30
CA GLY A 232 -8.03 1.49 -5.71
C GLY A 232 -6.65 1.20 -6.29
N PHE A 233 -6.44 1.61 -7.54
CA PHE A 233 -5.15 1.49 -8.21
C PHE A 233 -4.60 2.85 -8.65
N GLU A 234 -3.30 3.03 -8.62
CA GLU A 234 -2.59 4.18 -9.18
C GLU A 234 -1.64 3.74 -10.30
N VAL A 235 -1.41 4.62 -11.26
CA VAL A 235 -0.41 4.41 -12.31
C VAL A 235 0.90 5.02 -11.82
N VAL A 236 1.91 4.18 -11.60
CA VAL A 236 3.24 4.65 -11.20
C VAL A 236 4.12 4.78 -12.44
N SER A 237 4.76 5.94 -12.57
CA SER A 237 5.75 6.21 -13.59
C SER A 237 7.06 6.69 -12.95
N ARG A 238 8.19 6.34 -13.58
CA ARG A 238 9.52 6.75 -13.14
C ARG A 238 10.14 7.71 -14.13
N THR A 239 10.68 8.81 -13.61
CA THR A 239 11.46 9.77 -14.37
C THR A 239 12.81 9.98 -13.67
N ALA A 240 13.89 9.92 -14.44
CA ALA A 240 15.21 10.27 -13.92
C ALA A 240 15.44 11.77 -14.11
N GLN A 241 15.81 12.48 -13.04
CA GLN A 241 16.14 13.90 -13.06
C GLN A 241 17.46 14.12 -12.32
N GLY A 242 18.55 14.26 -13.08
CA GLY A 242 19.89 14.44 -12.52
C GLY A 242 20.29 13.27 -11.63
N ASP A 243 20.55 13.57 -10.35
CA ASP A 243 20.96 12.56 -9.38
C ASP A 243 19.83 11.78 -8.72
N ASN A 244 18.59 12.13 -9.05
CA ASN A 244 17.41 11.60 -8.40
C ASN A 244 16.54 10.80 -9.38
N LEU A 245 15.95 9.73 -8.86
CA LEU A 245 14.89 9.00 -9.54
C LEU A 245 13.55 9.44 -8.92
N ALA A 246 12.76 10.18 -9.68
CA ALA A 246 11.45 10.64 -9.24
C ALA A 246 10.38 9.59 -9.59
N LEU A 247 9.52 9.31 -8.60
CA LEU A 247 8.29 8.54 -8.79
C LEU A 247 7.13 9.51 -8.91
N ALA A 248 6.45 9.46 -10.04
CA ALA A 248 5.19 10.13 -10.26
C ALA A 248 4.07 9.10 -10.22
N ALA A 249 3.16 9.26 -9.27
CA ALA A 249 1.90 8.53 -9.23
C ALA A 249 0.83 9.37 -9.92
N GLY A 250 0.10 8.75 -10.83
CA GLY A 250 -1.09 9.29 -11.47
C GLY A 250 -2.30 8.42 -11.17
N LEU A 251 -3.48 8.97 -11.39
CA LEU A 251 -4.70 8.17 -11.40
C LEU A 251 -4.76 7.37 -12.72
N PRO A 252 -5.37 6.19 -12.74
CA PRO A 252 -5.82 5.57 -13.98
C PRO A 252 -6.76 6.52 -14.75
N ASP A 253 -7.16 6.17 -15.96
CA ASP A 253 -8.08 6.98 -16.81
C ASP A 253 -9.45 7.33 -16.17
N HIS A 254 -9.71 6.85 -14.95
CA HIS A 254 -10.89 7.13 -14.14
C HIS A 254 -10.48 7.70 -12.77
N ASP A 255 -11.13 8.78 -12.34
CA ASP A 255 -10.85 9.51 -11.09
C ASP A 255 -11.21 8.74 -9.79
N GLN A 256 -11.59 7.47 -9.91
CA GLN A 256 -12.07 6.62 -8.81
C GLN A 256 -11.03 6.42 -7.69
N SER A 257 -9.76 6.26 -8.06
CA SER A 257 -8.70 5.99 -7.09
C SER A 257 -8.38 7.22 -6.25
N ALA A 258 -8.77 8.42 -6.70
CA ALA A 258 -8.67 9.64 -5.91
C ALA A 258 -9.57 9.62 -4.67
N ARG A 259 -10.55 8.72 -4.62
CA ARG A 259 -11.52 8.60 -3.53
C ARG A 259 -11.29 7.37 -2.66
N CYS A 260 -10.23 6.60 -2.91
CA CYS A 260 -9.91 5.43 -2.11
C CYS A 260 -8.98 5.82 -0.96
N GLU A 261 -9.20 5.25 0.23
CA GLU A 261 -8.27 5.36 1.37
C GLU A 261 -6.90 4.81 1.03
N PHE A 262 -6.86 3.82 0.15
CA PHE A 262 -5.63 3.19 -0.26
C PHE A 262 -5.58 2.95 -1.76
N VAL A 263 -4.43 3.26 -2.36
CA VAL A 263 -4.17 2.98 -3.77
C VAL A 263 -2.94 2.08 -3.90
N LEU A 264 -3.06 1.06 -4.73
CA LEU A 264 -1.98 0.14 -5.07
C LEU A 264 -1.42 0.49 -6.45
N PRO A 265 -0.11 0.30 -6.72
CA PRO A 265 0.39 0.38 -8.09
C PRO A 265 -0.35 -0.63 -8.99
N LEU A 266 -0.94 -0.14 -10.09
CA LEU A 266 -1.69 -0.93 -11.05
C LEU A 266 -0.78 -1.99 -11.69
N PRO A 267 -1.00 -3.29 -11.47
CA PRO A 267 -0.23 -4.32 -12.16
C PRO A 267 -0.57 -4.34 -13.65
N ALA A 268 0.40 -4.66 -14.51
CA ALA A 268 0.16 -4.77 -15.94
C ALA A 268 -0.96 -5.77 -16.24
N GLY A 269 -1.89 -5.39 -17.12
CA GLY A 269 -3.04 -6.22 -17.50
C GLY A 269 -4.26 -6.12 -16.58
N PHE A 270 -4.20 -5.31 -15.51
CA PHE A 270 -5.34 -5.02 -14.64
C PHE A 270 -6.04 -3.74 -15.09
N ALA A 271 -7.37 -3.67 -14.95
CA ALA A 271 -8.18 -2.52 -15.39
C ALA A 271 -9.33 -2.14 -14.44
N ALA A 272 -9.39 -2.69 -13.21
CA ALA A 272 -10.53 -2.46 -12.31
C ALA A 272 -10.15 -2.48 -10.81
N THR A 273 -10.71 -1.56 -10.02
CA THR A 273 -10.48 -1.47 -8.55
C THR A 273 -10.96 -2.69 -7.79
N SER A 274 -11.88 -3.47 -8.37
CA SER A 274 -12.32 -4.77 -7.86
C SER A 274 -11.17 -5.74 -7.56
N PHE A 275 -10.01 -5.54 -8.19
CA PHE A 275 -8.80 -6.32 -7.96
C PHE A 275 -7.80 -5.69 -6.99
N ALA A 276 -7.96 -4.41 -6.64
CA ALA A 276 -7.14 -3.77 -5.60
C ALA A 276 -7.54 -4.25 -4.19
N ALA A 277 -8.85 -4.32 -3.92
CA ALA A 277 -9.40 -4.81 -2.65
C ALA A 277 -8.90 -6.22 -2.24
N PRO A 278 -8.89 -7.25 -3.11
CA PRO A 278 -8.40 -8.57 -2.74
C PRO A 278 -6.89 -8.59 -2.52
N LEU A 279 -6.12 -7.80 -3.27
CA LEU A 279 -4.67 -7.68 -3.05
C LEU A 279 -4.39 -7.08 -1.67
N LEU A 280 -5.08 -5.99 -1.32
CA LEU A 280 -4.96 -5.38 0.01
C LEU A 280 -5.45 -6.30 1.13
N THR A 281 -6.56 -7.02 0.93
CA THR A 281 -7.04 -8.02 1.90
C THR A 281 -6.02 -9.12 2.11
N GLY A 282 -5.37 -9.59 1.04
CA GLY A 282 -4.27 -10.53 1.12
C GLY A 282 -3.11 -9.99 1.97
N VAL A 283 -2.72 -8.72 1.77
CA VAL A 283 -1.68 -8.07 2.59
C VAL A 283 -2.08 -8.03 4.06
N CYS A 284 -3.33 -7.70 4.38
CA CYS A 284 -3.83 -7.72 5.76
C CYS A 284 -3.75 -9.13 6.36
N ALA A 285 -4.02 -10.18 5.57
CA ALA A 285 -3.87 -11.56 6.03
C ALA A 285 -2.40 -11.92 6.34
N LEU A 286 -1.42 -11.23 5.76
CA LEU A 286 -0.01 -11.44 6.10
C LEU A 286 0.39 -10.77 7.42
N ASP A 287 -0.11 -9.55 7.67
CA ASP A 287 0.55 -8.60 8.59
C ASP A 287 -0.38 -7.79 9.51
N ASP A 288 -1.70 -8.03 9.51
CA ASP A 288 -2.67 -7.29 10.35
C ASP A 288 -3.31 -8.19 11.45
N PRO A 289 -2.60 -8.49 12.56
CA PRO A 289 -3.14 -9.28 13.67
C PRO A 289 -4.25 -8.60 14.44
N ASP A 290 -4.14 -7.30 14.63
CA ASP A 290 -4.93 -6.57 15.61
C ASP A 290 -6.03 -5.70 14.98
N GLY A 291 -6.16 -5.72 13.64
CA GLY A 291 -7.14 -4.91 12.92
C GLY A 291 -6.71 -3.45 12.77
N ASP A 292 -5.40 -3.23 12.67
CA ASP A 292 -4.75 -1.92 12.65
C ASP A 292 -4.87 -1.22 11.28
N LEU A 293 -5.36 -1.91 10.23
CA LEU A 293 -5.40 -1.37 8.87
C LEU A 293 -6.07 0.01 8.80
N GLU A 294 -7.25 0.19 9.39
CA GLU A 294 -8.01 1.46 9.34
C GLU A 294 -7.15 2.62 9.86
N TYR A 295 -6.50 2.41 11.01
CA TYR A 295 -5.63 3.41 11.60
C TYR A 295 -4.35 3.63 10.78
N MET A 296 -3.76 2.57 10.25
CA MET A 296 -2.61 2.64 9.35
C MET A 296 -2.91 3.40 8.06
N MET A 297 -4.14 3.38 7.55
CA MET A 297 -4.54 4.22 6.41
C MET A 297 -4.55 5.70 6.76
N ARG A 298 -5.08 6.08 7.93
CA ARG A 298 -5.01 7.48 8.39
C ARG A 298 -3.57 7.95 8.53
N VAL A 299 -2.71 7.11 9.10
CA VAL A 299 -1.27 7.37 9.19
C VAL A 299 -0.66 7.53 7.79
N SER A 300 -1.02 6.67 6.84
CA SER A 300 -0.54 6.74 5.45
C SER A 300 -0.97 8.04 4.76
N LEU A 301 -2.21 8.51 4.98
CA LEU A 301 -2.71 9.77 4.43
C LEU A 301 -1.93 10.96 4.98
N VAL A 302 -1.71 11.01 6.30
CA VAL A 302 -0.88 12.06 6.92
C VAL A 302 0.57 11.97 6.44
N ASN A 303 1.11 10.76 6.28
CA ASN A 303 2.45 10.55 5.73
C ASN A 303 2.57 11.16 4.33
N SER A 304 1.60 10.95 3.45
CA SER A 304 1.58 11.55 2.11
C SER A 304 1.63 13.07 2.13
N LEU A 305 0.94 13.72 3.07
CA LEU A 305 1.00 15.18 3.25
C LEU A 305 2.40 15.64 3.67
N ILE A 306 3.04 14.94 4.61
CA ILE A 306 4.43 15.23 5.00
C ILE A 306 5.39 15.01 3.82
N VAL A 307 5.22 13.95 3.03
CA VAL A 307 6.01 13.67 1.82
C VAL A 307 5.86 14.78 0.78
N MET A 308 4.63 15.25 0.53
CA MET A 308 4.40 16.38 -0.38
C MET A 308 5.17 17.62 0.06
N ARG A 309 5.10 17.94 1.36
CA ARG A 309 5.82 19.08 1.93
C ARG A 309 7.35 18.89 1.90
N HIS A 310 7.84 17.69 2.17
CA HIS A 310 9.26 17.36 2.04
C HIS A 310 9.76 17.60 0.62
N ARG A 311 9.03 17.13 -0.41
CA ARG A 311 9.37 17.36 -1.82
C ARG A 311 9.37 18.85 -2.19
N SER A 312 8.42 19.63 -1.67
CA SER A 312 8.44 21.09 -1.87
C SER A 312 9.68 21.75 -1.28
N LEU A 313 10.15 21.29 -0.11
CA LEU A 313 11.39 21.77 0.49
C LEU A 313 12.63 21.33 -0.29
N GLU A 314 12.66 20.13 -0.86
CA GLU A 314 13.74 19.70 -1.75
C GLU A 314 13.87 20.62 -2.97
N GLN A 315 12.74 20.97 -3.61
CA GLN A 315 12.71 21.93 -4.72
C GLN A 315 13.21 23.32 -4.30
N LEU A 316 12.86 23.78 -3.10
CA LEU A 316 13.41 25.03 -2.55
C LEU A 316 14.90 24.92 -2.22
N ALA A 317 15.37 23.76 -1.76
CA ALA A 317 16.79 23.50 -1.48
C ALA A 317 17.62 23.54 -2.77
N GLU A 318 17.12 22.98 -3.88
CA GLU A 318 17.73 23.10 -5.21
C GLU A 318 17.89 24.57 -5.64
N GLN A 319 16.94 25.43 -5.24
CA GLN A 319 16.97 26.86 -5.46
C GLN A 319 17.79 27.64 -4.41
N ARG A 320 18.43 26.94 -3.46
CA ARG A 320 19.17 27.49 -2.30
C ARG A 320 18.32 28.34 -1.36
N ASN A 321 17.02 28.08 -1.31
CA ASN A 321 16.05 28.81 -0.51
C ASN A 321 15.56 28.03 0.73
N ALA A 322 15.89 26.74 0.85
CA ALA A 322 15.55 25.96 2.04
C ALA A 322 16.56 26.16 3.18
N THR A 323 16.08 26.13 4.42
CA THR A 323 16.91 26.23 5.64
C THR A 323 17.08 24.87 6.32
N ALA A 324 18.15 24.70 7.08
CA ALA A 324 18.34 23.49 7.90
C ALA A 324 17.21 23.30 8.93
N ALA A 325 16.65 24.40 9.46
CA ALA A 325 15.52 24.35 10.39
C ALA A 325 14.27 23.71 9.75
N GLN A 326 14.01 24.00 8.48
CA GLN A 326 12.91 23.36 7.74
C GLN A 326 13.13 21.85 7.57
N GLY A 327 14.37 21.42 7.29
CA GLY A 327 14.72 19.99 7.28
C GLY A 327 14.46 19.32 8.64
N TRP A 328 14.93 19.93 9.73
CA TRP A 328 14.68 19.41 11.09
C TRP A 328 13.19 19.33 11.43
N ALA A 329 12.38 20.30 11.01
CA ALA A 329 10.93 20.31 11.23
C ALA A 329 10.23 19.13 10.52
N VAL A 330 10.56 18.88 9.24
CA VAL A 330 10.02 17.71 8.51
C VAL A 330 10.44 16.39 9.16
N ASN A 331 11.70 16.28 9.58
CA ASN A 331 12.17 15.09 10.27
C ASN A 331 11.41 14.86 11.59
N ALA A 332 11.17 15.92 12.36
CA ALA A 332 10.37 15.86 13.59
C ALA A 332 8.93 15.44 13.30
N ALA A 333 8.31 15.96 12.23
CA ALA A 333 6.97 15.57 11.79
C ALA A 333 6.87 14.07 11.48
N TYR A 334 7.80 13.53 10.68
CA TYR A 334 7.83 12.09 10.38
C TYR A 334 8.01 11.25 11.65
N ARG A 335 8.95 11.62 12.52
CA ARG A 335 9.20 10.87 13.76
C ARG A 335 8.02 10.93 14.71
N TYR A 336 7.33 12.08 14.78
CA TYR A 336 6.10 12.21 15.55
C TYR A 336 5.01 11.30 14.99
N LEU A 337 4.76 11.36 13.67
CA LEU A 337 3.80 10.47 13.00
C LEU A 337 4.10 8.99 13.28
N LEU A 338 5.36 8.58 13.13
CA LEU A 338 5.79 7.23 13.44
C LEU A 338 5.50 6.89 14.91
N SER A 339 5.72 7.79 15.87
CA SER A 339 5.38 7.54 17.28
C SER A 339 3.88 7.25 17.55
N ARG A 340 3.00 7.60 16.60
CA ARG A 340 1.56 7.31 16.64
C ARG A 340 1.18 5.96 16.05
N VAL A 341 2.04 5.37 15.20
CA VAL A 341 1.85 4.02 14.62
C VAL A 341 1.60 2.98 15.74
N PRO A 342 0.71 1.99 15.55
CA PRO A 342 0.47 0.96 16.56
C PRO A 342 1.75 0.20 16.96
N PRO A 343 1.90 -0.25 18.22
CA PRO A 343 3.12 -0.91 18.70
C PRO A 343 3.60 -2.10 17.86
N ALA A 344 2.68 -2.85 17.24
CA ALA A 344 3.00 -3.98 16.36
C ALA A 344 3.75 -3.57 15.08
N HIS A 345 3.63 -2.30 14.68
CA HIS A 345 4.16 -1.73 13.44
C HIS A 345 5.34 -0.76 13.67
N ARG A 346 5.87 -0.68 14.90
CA ARG A 346 6.99 0.19 15.28
C ARG A 346 8.35 -0.44 15.03
N HIS A 347 8.66 -0.70 13.77
CA HIS A 347 9.88 -1.43 13.38
C HIS A 347 11.21 -0.73 13.72
N TRP A 348 11.21 0.56 14.10
CA TRP A 348 12.41 1.23 14.60
C TRP A 348 12.75 0.82 16.04
N ASP A 349 11.75 0.49 16.86
CA ASP A 349 11.94 0.05 18.26
C ASP A 349 12.23 -1.46 18.37
N ARG A 350 12.07 -2.19 17.26
CA ARG A 350 12.05 -3.66 17.22
C ARG A 350 13.01 -4.17 16.15
N PRO A 351 14.32 -4.28 16.45
CA PRO A 351 15.32 -4.49 15.42
C PRO A 351 15.27 -5.87 14.75
N ASP A 352 14.69 -6.85 15.44
CA ASP A 352 14.56 -8.24 15.00
C ASP A 352 13.20 -8.53 14.35
N ASP A 353 12.37 -7.51 14.13
CA ASP A 353 11.10 -7.71 13.45
C ASP A 353 11.36 -8.22 12.01
N PRO A 354 10.58 -9.21 11.56
CA PRO A 354 10.55 -9.57 10.16
C PRO A 354 10.12 -8.36 9.29
N PRO A 355 10.24 -8.45 7.95
CA PRO A 355 9.61 -7.51 7.01
C PRO A 355 8.17 -7.17 7.37
N CYS A 356 7.49 -6.19 6.78
CA CYS A 356 6.05 -6.00 7.06
C CYS A 356 5.37 -5.43 5.83
N SER A 357 4.50 -6.21 5.20
CA SER A 357 3.88 -5.78 3.95
C SER A 357 2.93 -4.61 4.15
N LEU A 358 2.26 -4.53 5.30
CA LEU A 358 1.40 -3.39 5.62
C LEU A 358 2.23 -2.11 5.78
N CYS A 359 3.31 -2.14 6.56
CA CYS A 359 4.19 -0.97 6.72
C CYS A 359 4.93 -0.59 5.43
N ALA A 360 5.32 -1.59 4.63
CA ALA A 360 5.94 -1.36 3.32
C ALA A 360 5.03 -0.53 2.40
N LEU A 361 3.71 -0.74 2.50
CA LEU A 361 2.71 -0.10 1.66
C LEU A 361 2.18 1.24 2.20
N THR A 362 2.37 1.54 3.49
CA THR A 362 1.71 2.68 4.15
C THR A 362 2.69 3.75 4.65
N ILE A 363 3.73 3.33 5.36
CA ILE A 363 4.61 4.24 6.10
C ILE A 363 6.07 4.15 5.69
N LEU A 364 6.42 3.29 4.72
CA LEU A 364 7.79 3.13 4.24
C LEU A 364 8.40 4.45 3.77
N ASP A 365 7.62 5.30 3.11
CA ASP A 365 8.09 6.60 2.63
C ASP A 365 8.42 7.57 3.78
N ALA A 366 7.88 7.37 5.00
CA ALA A 366 8.30 8.14 6.18
C ALA A 366 9.73 7.80 6.59
N TYR A 367 10.09 6.51 6.61
CA TYR A 367 11.46 6.08 6.93
C TYR A 367 12.46 6.56 5.88
N ARG A 368 12.06 6.52 4.60
CA ARG A 368 12.85 7.06 3.49
C ARG A 368 13.06 8.56 3.62
N GLY A 369 11.99 9.30 3.89
CA GLY A 369 12.04 10.75 4.14
C GLY A 369 12.97 11.11 5.30
N ILE A 370 12.84 10.44 6.46
CA ILE A 370 13.72 10.65 7.62
C ILE A 370 15.20 10.41 7.24
N SER A 371 15.50 9.32 6.55
CA SER A 371 16.86 8.99 6.11
C SER A 371 17.44 10.05 5.19
N GLN A 372 16.68 10.47 4.17
CA GLN A 372 17.09 11.49 3.20
C GLN A 372 17.32 12.84 3.88
N THR A 373 16.41 13.26 4.77
CA THR A 373 16.55 14.51 5.52
C THR A 373 17.77 14.49 6.45
N PHE A 374 18.05 13.39 7.16
CA PHE A 374 19.29 13.31 7.94
C PHE A 374 20.54 13.36 7.07
N GLY A 375 20.50 12.70 5.91
CA GLY A 375 21.60 12.73 4.94
C GLY A 375 21.92 14.14 4.46
N SER A 376 20.90 14.94 4.13
CA SER A 376 21.07 16.32 3.68
C SER A 376 21.53 17.27 4.79
N LEU A 377 21.22 16.95 6.05
CA LEU A 377 21.69 17.69 7.23
C LEU A 377 23.11 17.28 7.70
N GLY A 378 23.77 16.34 7.01
CA GLY A 378 25.10 15.84 7.38
C GLY A 378 25.12 14.82 8.53
N GLU A 379 23.95 14.34 8.94
CA GLU A 379 23.76 13.38 10.04
C GLU A 379 23.85 11.94 9.52
N HIS A 380 25.00 11.60 8.91
CA HIS A 380 25.19 10.38 8.12
C HIS A 380 24.88 9.09 8.89
N GLU A 381 25.22 9.01 10.19
CA GLU A 381 24.96 7.82 11.02
C GLU A 381 23.47 7.61 11.24
N LYS A 382 22.75 8.71 11.50
CA LYS A 382 21.29 8.67 11.65
C LYS A 382 20.63 8.31 10.33
N ALA A 383 21.08 8.90 9.22
CA ALA A 383 20.59 8.57 7.88
C ALA A 383 20.71 7.05 7.61
N LEU A 384 21.90 6.48 7.85
CA LEU A 384 22.15 5.06 7.64
C LEU A 384 21.29 4.17 8.58
N ALA A 385 21.14 4.55 9.84
CA ALA A 385 20.29 3.82 10.78
C ALA A 385 18.83 3.76 10.31
N TRP A 386 18.27 4.87 9.82
CA TRP A 386 16.90 4.93 9.32
C TRP A 386 16.72 4.22 7.97
N ALA A 387 17.70 4.31 7.07
CA ALA A 387 17.70 3.51 5.84
C ALA A 387 17.70 2.00 6.14
N HIS A 388 18.43 1.58 7.17
CA HIS A 388 18.44 0.19 7.62
C HIS A 388 17.05 -0.26 8.12
N VAL A 389 16.30 0.59 8.82
CA VAL A 389 14.92 0.26 9.22
C VAL A 389 14.03 0.03 7.99
N GLY A 390 14.09 0.93 6.99
CA GLY A 390 13.34 0.74 5.74
C GLY A 390 13.69 -0.58 5.04
N ARG A 391 14.99 -0.93 4.98
CA ARG A 391 15.48 -2.20 4.43
C ARG A 391 14.96 -3.43 5.16
N ARG A 392 14.72 -3.35 6.47
CA ARG A 392 14.10 -4.45 7.21
C ARG A 392 12.64 -4.61 6.85
N ILE A 393 11.90 -3.50 6.73
CA ILE A 393 10.47 -3.51 6.40
C ILE A 393 10.22 -4.10 5.01
N CYS A 394 10.97 -3.68 3.99
CA CYS A 394 10.83 -4.18 2.62
C CYS A 394 12.20 -4.41 1.96
N PRO A 395 12.89 -5.53 2.26
CA PRO A 395 14.23 -5.82 1.77
C PRO A 395 14.31 -6.09 0.27
N LEU A 396 13.20 -6.19 -0.45
CA LEU A 396 13.21 -6.43 -1.89
C LEU A 396 12.83 -5.20 -2.72
N ASP A 397 12.41 -4.11 -2.07
CA ASP A 397 12.04 -2.86 -2.74
C ASP A 397 13.30 -2.14 -3.30
N PRO A 398 13.37 -1.87 -4.62
CA PRO A 398 14.49 -1.18 -5.26
C PRO A 398 14.76 0.22 -4.70
N ASP A 399 13.71 0.98 -4.39
CA ASP A 399 13.85 2.36 -3.90
C ASP A 399 14.49 2.37 -2.50
N VAL A 400 14.11 1.42 -1.65
CA VAL A 400 14.73 1.23 -0.34
C VAL A 400 16.18 0.76 -0.45
N MET A 401 16.51 -0.09 -1.43
CA MET A 401 17.90 -0.47 -1.71
C MET A 401 18.74 0.75 -2.12
N MET A 402 18.20 1.60 -2.99
CA MET A 402 18.87 2.81 -3.47
C MET A 402 19.08 3.83 -2.35
N ASP A 403 18.06 4.10 -1.52
CA ASP A 403 18.19 5.03 -0.39
C ASP A 403 19.25 4.55 0.62
N HIS A 404 19.33 3.23 0.85
CA HIS A 404 20.38 2.66 1.69
C HIS A 404 21.77 2.79 1.05
N ALA A 405 21.88 2.60 -0.27
CA ALA A 405 23.13 2.85 -0.98
C ALA A 405 23.57 4.31 -0.87
N VAL A 406 22.64 5.27 -1.01
CA VAL A 406 22.91 6.71 -0.83
C VAL A 406 23.43 7.00 0.58
N ALA A 407 22.79 6.46 1.63
CA ALA A 407 23.24 6.64 3.00
C ALA A 407 24.65 6.07 3.24
N LEU A 408 24.98 4.91 2.65
CA LEU A 408 26.32 4.30 2.72
C LEU A 408 27.39 5.15 2.00
N ILE A 409 27.06 5.72 0.83
CA ILE A 409 27.97 6.63 0.11
C ILE A 409 28.23 7.89 0.93
N SER A 410 27.18 8.46 1.50
CA SER A 410 27.25 9.63 2.38
C SER A 410 28.17 9.35 3.58
N MET A 411 27.96 8.22 4.27
CA MET A 411 28.78 7.75 5.38
C MET A 411 30.26 7.54 5.02
N SER A 412 30.54 7.08 3.80
CA SER A 412 31.92 6.79 3.37
C SER A 412 32.86 7.99 3.44
N GLY A 413 32.34 9.21 3.39
CA GLY A 413 33.14 10.44 3.54
C GLY A 413 33.51 10.79 4.98
N ALA A 414 32.87 10.16 5.98
CA ALA A 414 33.02 10.46 7.40
C ALA A 414 33.82 9.40 8.18
N VAL A 415 34.22 8.30 7.52
CA VAL A 415 34.89 7.14 8.13
C VAL A 415 36.29 6.92 7.55
N GLY A 416 37.09 6.06 8.18
CA GLY A 416 38.43 5.71 7.68
C GLY A 416 38.38 4.92 6.36
N ASP A 417 39.48 4.93 5.60
CA ASP A 417 39.55 4.38 4.23
C ASP A 417 39.04 2.94 4.11
N ALA A 418 39.36 2.07 5.06
CA ALA A 418 38.93 0.67 5.04
C ALA A 418 37.39 0.54 5.14
N ASP A 419 36.78 1.27 6.07
CA ASP A 419 35.32 1.28 6.26
C ASP A 419 34.62 1.99 5.11
N ALA A 420 35.23 3.04 4.56
CA ALA A 420 34.74 3.74 3.37
C ALA A 420 34.68 2.79 2.15
N VAL A 421 35.74 2.01 1.91
CA VAL A 421 35.77 1.00 0.83
C VAL A 421 34.70 -0.08 1.03
N ALA A 422 34.49 -0.53 2.26
CA ALA A 422 33.45 -1.50 2.58
C ALA A 422 32.04 -0.93 2.33
N ALA A 423 31.77 0.31 2.79
CA ALA A 423 30.50 1.00 2.58
C ALA A 423 30.21 1.20 1.07
N LEU A 424 31.19 1.67 0.30
CA LEU A 424 31.06 1.85 -1.15
C LEU A 424 30.85 0.53 -1.89
N THR A 425 31.49 -0.56 -1.45
CA THR A 425 31.26 -1.88 -2.07
C THR A 425 29.82 -2.34 -1.85
N ARG A 426 29.29 -2.22 -0.63
CA ARG A 426 27.89 -2.54 -0.33
C ARG A 426 26.91 -1.67 -1.11
N ALA A 427 27.19 -0.36 -1.24
CA ALA A 427 26.36 0.54 -2.01
C ALA A 427 26.28 0.12 -3.51
N ALA A 428 27.40 -0.28 -4.11
CA ALA A 428 27.43 -0.78 -5.49
C ALA A 428 26.60 -2.06 -5.65
N ASP A 429 26.71 -3.00 -4.70
CA ASP A 429 25.92 -4.23 -4.74
C ASP A 429 24.42 -3.98 -4.58
N LEU A 430 24.03 -2.99 -3.76
CA LEU A 430 22.63 -2.57 -3.62
C LEU A 430 22.05 -1.97 -4.91
N TYR A 431 22.80 -1.12 -5.63
CA TYR A 431 22.34 -0.62 -6.94
C TYR A 431 22.18 -1.75 -7.96
N ARG A 432 23.11 -2.70 -8.00
CA ARG A 432 23.01 -3.88 -8.88
C ARG A 432 21.79 -4.73 -8.54
N ALA A 433 21.54 -4.94 -7.24
CA ALA A 433 20.36 -5.67 -6.76
C ALA A 433 19.07 -4.93 -7.14
N ALA A 434 18.99 -3.62 -6.92
CA ALA A 434 17.84 -2.79 -7.28
C ALA A 434 17.50 -2.89 -8.78
N ALA A 435 18.52 -2.81 -9.65
CA ALA A 435 18.36 -3.04 -11.08
C ALA A 435 17.81 -4.45 -11.36
N SER A 436 18.41 -5.50 -10.80
CA SER A 436 17.99 -6.88 -11.07
C SER A 436 16.53 -7.20 -10.70
N ARG A 437 15.91 -6.42 -9.81
CA ARG A 437 14.52 -6.58 -9.37
C ARG A 437 13.48 -6.09 -10.37
N ARG A 438 13.89 -5.25 -11.33
CA ARG A 438 13.00 -4.64 -12.34
C ARG A 438 13.67 -4.62 -13.71
N PRO A 439 13.98 -5.78 -14.30
CA PRO A 439 14.66 -5.86 -15.60
C PRO A 439 13.90 -5.17 -16.75
N GLU A 440 12.58 -5.04 -16.61
CA GLU A 440 11.69 -4.34 -17.53
C GLU A 440 11.77 -2.81 -17.45
N ASP A 441 12.19 -2.25 -16.31
CA ASP A 441 12.26 -0.81 -16.09
C ASP A 441 13.60 -0.23 -16.58
N SER A 442 13.68 0.07 -17.88
CA SER A 442 14.89 0.62 -18.51
C SER A 442 15.40 1.92 -17.86
N THR A 443 14.52 2.73 -17.26
CA THR A 443 14.92 3.97 -16.58
C THR A 443 15.66 3.63 -15.28
N LEU A 444 15.10 2.72 -14.47
CA LEU A 444 15.74 2.22 -13.27
C LEU A 444 17.06 1.50 -13.58
N GLN A 445 17.09 0.64 -14.61
CA GLN A 445 18.32 -0.05 -15.06
C GLN A 445 19.47 0.93 -15.29
N ARG A 446 19.21 1.95 -16.12
CA ARG A 446 20.20 2.95 -16.49
C ARG A 446 20.66 3.75 -15.28
N PHE A 447 19.72 4.23 -14.46
CA PHE A 447 20.03 4.98 -13.25
C PHE A 447 20.92 4.19 -12.29
N CYS A 448 20.57 2.94 -11.99
CA CYS A 448 21.36 2.08 -11.12
C CYS A 448 22.75 1.77 -11.70
N ALA A 449 22.87 1.55 -13.01
CA ALA A 449 24.16 1.30 -13.66
C ALA A 449 25.09 2.53 -13.59
N GLU A 450 24.56 3.73 -13.84
CA GLU A 450 25.31 4.99 -13.73
C GLU A 450 25.79 5.21 -12.29
N ARG A 451 24.91 4.99 -11.30
CA ARG A 451 25.24 5.09 -9.87
C ARG A 451 26.25 4.05 -9.42
N GLU A 452 26.10 2.80 -9.86
CA GLU A 452 27.08 1.74 -9.58
C GLU A 452 28.47 2.14 -10.09
N HIS A 453 28.56 2.64 -11.33
CA HIS A 453 29.81 3.08 -11.92
C HIS A 453 30.45 4.24 -11.13
N PHE A 454 29.65 5.23 -10.74
CA PHE A 454 30.09 6.34 -9.89
C PHE A 454 30.67 5.85 -8.56
N VAL A 455 29.95 4.95 -7.86
CA VAL A 455 30.38 4.39 -6.58
C VAL A 455 31.70 3.62 -6.72
N GLN A 456 31.84 2.84 -7.79
CA GLN A 456 33.08 2.11 -8.06
C GLN A 456 34.26 3.07 -8.36
N ALA A 457 34.02 4.18 -9.05
CA ALA A 457 35.03 5.20 -9.31
C ALA A 457 35.50 5.85 -8.00
N ARG A 458 34.55 6.24 -7.13
CA ARG A 458 34.85 6.79 -5.80
C ARG A 458 35.64 5.80 -4.94
N ARG A 459 35.26 4.52 -4.96
CA ARG A 459 35.99 3.45 -4.25
C ARG A 459 37.45 3.35 -4.70
N ARG A 460 37.70 3.34 -6.02
CA ARG A 460 39.07 3.33 -6.57
C ARG A 460 39.87 4.54 -6.13
N SER A 461 39.22 5.68 -5.94
CA SER A 461 39.86 6.91 -5.47
C SER A 461 40.37 6.78 -4.05
N VAL A 462 39.50 6.32 -3.14
CA VAL A 462 39.85 6.04 -1.73
C VAL A 462 40.98 5.03 -1.64
N THR A 463 40.90 3.91 -2.38
CA THR A 463 41.95 2.88 -2.37
C THR A 463 43.31 3.38 -2.86
N ASN A 464 43.34 4.32 -3.80
CA ASN A 464 44.57 4.82 -4.41
C ASN A 464 45.09 6.13 -3.79
N GLY A 465 44.43 6.66 -2.75
CA GLY A 465 44.75 7.97 -2.17
C GLY A 465 44.63 9.13 -3.17
N ARG A 466 43.77 8.99 -4.20
CA ARG A 466 43.53 10.04 -5.21
C ARG A 466 42.28 10.84 -4.85
N PRO A 467 42.19 12.12 -5.22
CA PRO A 467 40.95 12.88 -5.09
C PRO A 467 39.86 12.25 -5.96
N ALA A 468 38.67 12.06 -5.38
CA ALA A 468 37.52 11.51 -6.08
C ALA A 468 37.12 12.41 -7.26
N PRO A 469 36.64 11.86 -8.39
CA PRO A 469 35.98 12.67 -9.39
C PRO A 469 34.77 13.36 -8.73
N GLU A 470 34.66 14.67 -8.92
CA GLU A 470 33.50 15.48 -8.51
C GLU A 470 32.23 15.01 -9.22
#